data_AF-A0A9P3BNU7-F1
#
_entry.id   AF-A0A9P3BNU7-F1
#
_cell.length_a   1.000
_cell.length_b   1.000
_cell.length_c   1.000
_cell.angle_alpha   90.00
_cell.angle_beta   90.00
_cell.angle_gamma   90.00
#
_symmetry.space_group_name_H-M   'P 1'
#
loop_
_entity.id
_entity.type
_entity.pdbx_description
1 polymer ?
#
loop_
_entity_poly.entity_id
_entity_poly.type
_entity_poly.pdbx_seq_one_letter_code
_entity_poly.pdbx_strand_id
1 'polypeptide(L)'
;MESTAQPSADADENMRLAVERFRTKMEASNRQFLQDRIDEIEAMNLSTEEEKLKEMRVYWPGLTVNSKDLWMSTARPEAVRQALEEENVTRLADVKTLYHQHMDGASPPNLLTDEWRQMFLDTVQTVCNEVAFRDEEDNDFEVPPCHDLGLFLKYASTVEDPDFRYAGMAPFEPPGAYSKETSDISKDREDLIRDLHHYYLCEEAFLEAYMHDDLEVRVGFRTGIGVKYKMGGHDTWYSMYLYCRRHVEDSDQSHKDWAWRVVVSHATIVDNPMTVYGQKPRFDSIIEFLDWYSSWLEHLDMDQVREDIALNCGGEW
;
A
#
# COMPACT_ATOMS: atom_id res chain seq x y z
N MET A 1 -15.20 -27.27 20.63
CA MET A 1 -14.28 -27.85 19.64
C MET A 1 -13.82 -26.68 18.80
N GLU A 2 -12.71 -26.06 19.19
CA GLU A 2 -12.10 -24.98 18.43
C GLU A 2 -11.54 -25.55 17.13
N SER A 3 -12.10 -25.09 16.01
CA SER A 3 -11.52 -25.32 14.69
C SER A 3 -10.55 -24.19 14.44
N THR A 4 -9.32 -24.32 14.94
CA THR A 4 -8.16 -23.61 14.39
C THR A 4 -7.89 -24.18 13.00
N ALA A 5 -8.68 -23.73 12.02
CA ALA A 5 -8.46 -24.08 10.62
C ALA A 5 -7.16 -23.40 10.19
N GLN A 6 -6.05 -24.14 10.23
CA GLN A 6 -4.84 -23.73 9.51
C GLN A 6 -5.23 -23.47 8.05
N PRO A 7 -4.71 -22.40 7.43
CA PRO A 7 -4.91 -22.19 6.00
C PRO A 7 -4.50 -23.44 5.24
N SER A 8 -5.31 -23.84 4.25
CA SER A 8 -4.96 -24.98 3.40
C SER A 8 -3.60 -24.73 2.73
N ALA A 9 -2.85 -25.80 2.45
CA ALA A 9 -1.58 -25.69 1.72
C ALA A 9 -1.75 -24.95 0.38
N ASP A 10 -2.93 -25.05 -0.23
CA ASP A 10 -3.28 -24.34 -1.46
C ASP A 10 -3.37 -22.82 -1.24
N ALA A 11 -3.91 -22.36 -0.09
CA ALA A 11 -4.02 -20.94 0.23
C ALA A 11 -2.64 -20.30 0.49
N ASP A 12 -1.76 -21.02 1.22
CA ASP A 12 -0.38 -20.61 1.47
C ASP A 12 0.40 -20.42 0.16
N GLU A 13 0.34 -21.42 -0.71
CA GLU A 13 0.99 -21.39 -2.02
C GLU A 13 0.39 -20.30 -2.93
N ASN A 14 -0.92 -20.12 -2.91
CA ASN A 14 -1.58 -19.06 -3.68
C ASN A 14 -1.12 -17.66 -3.24
N MET A 15 -0.99 -17.42 -1.94
CA MET A 15 -0.47 -16.15 -1.43
C MET A 15 1.00 -15.94 -1.82
N ARG A 16 1.83 -16.98 -1.69
CA ARG A 16 3.25 -16.93 -2.14
C ARG A 16 3.35 -16.52 -3.60
N LEU A 17 2.60 -17.21 -4.47
CA LEU A 17 2.58 -16.95 -5.90
C LEU A 17 2.01 -15.56 -6.22
N ALA A 18 1.01 -15.09 -5.47
CA ALA A 18 0.47 -13.74 -5.63
C ALA A 18 1.49 -12.65 -5.32
N VAL A 19 2.24 -12.77 -4.22
CA VAL A 19 3.31 -11.83 -3.86
C VAL A 19 4.44 -11.88 -4.90
N GLU A 20 4.84 -13.07 -5.39
CA GLU A 20 5.85 -13.18 -6.45
C GLU A 20 5.42 -12.54 -7.77
N ARG A 21 4.16 -12.77 -8.18
CA ARG A 21 3.58 -12.11 -9.35
C ARG A 21 3.54 -10.60 -9.18
N PHE A 22 3.09 -10.13 -8.01
CA PHE A 22 3.05 -8.71 -7.67
C PHE A 22 4.43 -8.06 -7.83
N ARG A 23 5.46 -8.63 -7.19
CA ARG A 23 6.84 -8.09 -7.26
C ARG A 23 7.32 -7.99 -8.70
N THR A 24 7.16 -9.08 -9.45
CA THR A 24 7.59 -9.16 -10.85
C THR A 24 6.86 -8.13 -11.72
N LYS A 25 5.53 -8.03 -11.58
CA LYS A 25 4.69 -7.14 -12.37
C LYS A 25 4.91 -5.68 -12.01
N MET A 26 5.05 -5.36 -10.72
CA MET A 26 5.31 -4.02 -10.23
C MET A 26 6.68 -3.52 -10.70
N GLU A 27 7.73 -4.33 -10.55
CA GLU A 27 9.07 -3.98 -11.04
C GLU A 27 9.08 -3.79 -12.56
N ALA A 28 8.48 -4.72 -13.31
CA ALA A 28 8.39 -4.60 -14.77
C ALA A 28 7.66 -3.31 -15.18
N SER A 29 6.56 -2.98 -14.50
CA SER A 29 5.75 -1.79 -14.80
C SER A 29 6.52 -0.50 -14.49
N ASN A 30 7.17 -0.43 -13.32
CA ASN A 30 7.99 0.70 -12.92
C ASN A 30 9.17 0.91 -13.88
N ARG A 31 9.87 -0.17 -14.24
CA ARG A 31 10.99 -0.10 -15.20
C ARG A 31 10.52 0.29 -16.61
N GLN A 32 9.39 -0.24 -17.06
CA GLN A 32 8.83 0.13 -18.36
C GLN A 32 8.47 1.62 -18.40
N PHE A 33 7.81 2.14 -17.37
CA PHE A 33 7.49 3.56 -17.29
C PHE A 33 8.74 4.44 -17.33
N LEU A 34 9.78 4.09 -16.58
CA LEU A 34 11.04 4.84 -16.62
C LEU A 34 11.71 4.77 -18.01
N GLN A 35 11.66 3.61 -18.67
CA GLN A 35 12.16 3.47 -20.03
C GLN A 35 11.40 4.35 -21.02
N ASP A 36 10.06 4.38 -20.93
CA ASP A 36 9.21 5.23 -21.78
C ASP A 36 9.55 6.72 -21.58
N ARG A 37 9.83 7.14 -20.35
CA ARG A 37 10.28 8.52 -20.04
C ARG A 37 11.67 8.82 -20.59
N ILE A 38 12.59 7.87 -20.49
CA ILE A 38 13.93 8.00 -21.08
C ILE A 38 13.82 8.19 -22.60
N ASP A 39 13.00 7.36 -23.27
CA ASP A 39 12.82 7.43 -24.73
C ASP A 39 12.16 8.74 -25.16
N GLU A 40 11.19 9.24 -24.38
CA GLU A 40 10.56 10.55 -24.58
C GLU A 40 11.57 11.69 -24.48
N ILE A 41 12.44 11.68 -23.48
CA ILE A 41 13.48 12.70 -23.28
C ILE A 41 14.55 12.63 -24.38
N GLU A 42 14.97 11.44 -24.79
CA GLU A 42 15.91 11.28 -25.92
C GLU A 42 15.31 11.85 -27.22
N ALA A 43 14.01 11.69 -27.45
CA ALA A 43 13.33 12.26 -28.60
C ALA A 43 13.25 13.80 -28.61
N MET A 44 13.47 14.47 -27.47
CA MET A 44 13.54 15.93 -27.37
C MET A 44 14.80 16.52 -28.02
N ASN A 45 15.81 15.70 -28.35
CA ASN A 45 17.09 16.13 -28.93
C ASN A 45 17.82 17.19 -28.09
N LEU A 46 17.80 17.05 -26.76
CA LEU A 46 18.54 17.92 -25.84
C LEU A 46 20.04 17.79 -26.06
N SER A 47 20.77 18.89 -25.85
CA SER A 47 22.18 18.99 -26.25
C SER A 47 23.14 18.36 -25.25
N THR A 48 22.73 18.23 -23.99
CA THR A 48 23.58 17.77 -22.89
C THR A 48 22.87 16.73 -22.01
N GLU A 49 23.65 15.86 -21.36
CA GLU A 49 23.10 14.91 -20.38
C GLU A 49 22.53 15.62 -19.14
N GLU A 50 23.05 16.81 -18.80
CA GLU A 50 22.52 17.62 -17.70
C GLU A 50 21.09 18.09 -17.96
N GLU A 51 20.80 18.56 -19.18
CA GLU A 51 19.43 18.92 -19.60
C GLU A 51 18.51 17.69 -19.57
N LYS A 52 18.97 16.54 -20.07
CA LYS A 52 18.18 15.30 -20.03
C LYS A 52 17.87 14.85 -18.61
N LEU A 53 18.85 14.90 -17.71
CA LEU A 53 18.66 14.55 -16.31
C LEU A 53 17.79 15.57 -15.57
N LYS A 54 17.76 16.83 -16.00
CA LYS A 54 16.81 17.82 -15.50
C LYS A 54 15.37 17.46 -15.86
N GLU A 55 15.12 17.02 -17.09
CA GLU A 55 13.78 16.54 -17.48
C GLU A 55 13.42 15.24 -16.74
N MET A 56 14.38 14.32 -16.57
CA MET A 56 14.11 13.05 -15.87
C MET A 56 13.81 13.25 -14.37
N ARG A 57 14.40 14.27 -13.74
CA ARG A 57 14.15 14.63 -12.34
C ARG A 57 12.68 14.90 -12.02
N VAL A 58 11.90 15.27 -13.03
CA VAL A 58 10.46 15.48 -12.87
C VAL A 58 9.74 14.18 -12.49
N TYR A 59 10.22 13.03 -12.96
CA TYR A 59 9.67 11.71 -12.63
C TYR A 59 10.42 11.03 -11.50
N TRP A 60 11.70 11.39 -11.30
CA TRP A 60 12.55 10.84 -10.25
C TRP A 60 13.32 11.97 -9.53
N PRO A 61 12.70 12.65 -8.54
CA PRO A 61 13.25 13.87 -7.93
C PRO A 61 14.63 13.73 -7.26
N GLY A 62 14.96 12.53 -6.77
CA GLY A 62 16.23 12.25 -6.10
C GLY A 62 17.47 12.31 -7.01
N LEU A 63 17.31 12.22 -8.34
CA LEU A 63 18.44 12.18 -9.27
C LEU A 63 19.34 13.41 -9.14
N THR A 64 20.66 13.18 -9.04
CA THR A 64 21.71 14.22 -8.96
C THR A 64 21.61 15.17 -7.75
N VAL A 65 20.75 14.85 -6.77
CA VAL A 65 20.65 15.62 -5.53
C VAL A 65 21.81 15.23 -4.62
N ASN A 66 22.74 16.17 -4.41
CA ASN A 66 23.89 15.94 -3.52
C ASN A 66 23.42 15.81 -2.06
N SER A 67 23.59 14.63 -1.50
CA SER A 67 23.03 14.26 -0.21
C SER A 67 24.10 14.33 0.89
N LYS A 68 24.47 15.54 1.31
CA LYS A 68 25.38 15.76 2.45
C LYS A 68 24.67 15.78 3.80
N ASP A 69 23.60 15.00 3.92
CA ASP A 69 22.64 15.19 5.00
C ASP A 69 22.85 14.26 6.19
N LEU A 70 22.61 14.82 7.37
CA LEU A 70 22.66 14.14 8.67
C LEU A 70 21.67 12.97 8.78
N TRP A 71 20.58 12.97 8.00
CA TRP A 71 19.55 11.92 8.04
C TRP A 71 20.09 10.54 7.64
N MET A 72 21.13 10.48 6.79
CA MET A 72 21.75 9.22 6.38
C MET A 72 22.29 8.41 7.56
N SER A 73 22.72 9.07 8.64
CA SER A 73 23.24 8.39 9.82
C SER A 73 22.19 7.60 10.61
N THR A 74 20.91 7.94 10.43
CA THR A 74 19.77 7.30 11.11
C THR A 74 18.83 6.59 10.14
N ALA A 75 19.14 6.59 8.85
CA ALA A 75 18.32 5.99 7.81
C ALA A 75 18.52 4.48 7.68
N ARG A 76 17.57 3.83 7.00
CA ARG A 76 17.72 2.43 6.61
C ARG A 76 18.81 2.29 5.52
N PRO A 77 19.60 1.20 5.53
CA PRO A 77 20.67 0.99 4.53
C PRO A 77 20.19 1.09 3.07
N GLU A 78 18.97 0.66 2.79
CA GLU A 78 18.34 0.69 1.47
C GLU A 78 18.14 2.13 0.99
N ALA A 79 17.60 3.01 1.84
CA ALA A 79 17.40 4.42 1.52
C ALA A 79 18.75 5.15 1.32
N VAL A 80 19.77 4.82 2.13
CA VAL A 80 21.13 5.38 1.95
C VAL A 80 21.73 4.93 0.63
N ARG A 81 21.60 3.64 0.28
CA ARG A 81 22.06 3.10 -1.00
C ARG A 81 21.40 3.82 -2.17
N GLN A 82 20.08 3.98 -2.14
CA GLN A 82 19.32 4.67 -3.18
C GLN A 82 19.84 6.10 -3.38
N ALA A 83 19.93 6.91 -2.32
CA ALA A 83 20.41 8.29 -2.41
C ALA A 83 21.84 8.38 -2.99
N LEU A 84 22.74 7.49 -2.58
CA LEU A 84 24.11 7.43 -3.10
C LEU A 84 24.14 7.03 -4.58
N GLU A 85 23.31 6.09 -5.01
CA GLU A 85 23.23 5.71 -6.43
C GLU A 85 22.66 6.87 -7.26
N GLU A 86 21.59 7.53 -6.79
CA GLU A 86 20.96 8.68 -7.43
C GLU A 86 21.89 9.88 -7.60
N GLU A 87 22.73 10.17 -6.59
CA GLU A 87 23.73 11.26 -6.63
C GLU A 87 24.79 11.02 -7.70
N ASN A 88 25.15 9.77 -7.97
CA ASN A 88 26.23 9.39 -8.88
C ASN A 88 25.77 9.26 -10.35
N VAL A 89 24.49 9.47 -10.65
CA VAL A 89 23.98 9.40 -12.03
C VAL A 89 24.53 10.58 -12.84
N THR A 90 25.21 10.27 -13.95
CA THR A 90 25.78 11.30 -14.85
C THR A 90 25.20 11.25 -16.26
N ARG A 91 24.45 10.18 -16.59
CA ARG A 91 23.83 9.99 -17.91
C ARG A 91 22.41 9.47 -17.78
N LEU A 92 21.53 9.89 -18.68
CA LEU A 92 20.12 9.45 -18.69
C LEU A 92 20.01 7.92 -18.81
N ALA A 93 20.88 7.31 -19.62
CA ALA A 93 20.90 5.87 -19.85
C ALA A 93 21.19 5.03 -18.59
N ASP A 94 21.74 5.62 -17.53
CA ASP A 94 22.06 4.91 -16.28
C ASP A 94 20.82 4.76 -15.38
N VAL A 95 19.82 5.63 -15.55
CA VAL A 95 18.59 5.68 -14.74
C VAL A 95 17.80 4.37 -14.82
N LYS A 96 17.81 3.70 -15.98
CA LYS A 96 17.06 2.45 -16.20
C LYS A 96 17.43 1.31 -15.24
N THR A 97 18.68 1.29 -14.76
CA THR A 97 19.22 0.25 -13.86
C THR A 97 19.36 0.71 -12.42
N LEU A 98 18.97 1.96 -12.13
CA LEU A 98 19.15 2.56 -10.83
C LEU A 98 18.34 1.81 -9.76
N TYR A 99 18.93 1.65 -8.57
CA TYR A 99 18.24 1.05 -7.45
C TYR A 99 17.18 2.00 -6.87
N HIS A 100 15.99 1.46 -6.61
CA HIS A 100 14.96 2.10 -5.79
C HIS A 100 14.45 1.07 -4.78
N GLN A 101 14.34 1.43 -3.51
CA GLN A 101 14.01 0.47 -2.45
C GLN A 101 12.58 -0.11 -2.61
N HIS A 102 11.69 0.63 -3.27
CA HIS A 102 10.31 0.20 -3.58
C HIS A 102 10.12 -0.22 -5.06
N MET A 103 11.19 -0.53 -5.81
CA MET A 103 11.07 -0.81 -7.25
C MET A 103 10.11 -1.97 -7.56
N ASP A 104 10.13 -3.04 -6.77
CA ASP A 104 9.18 -4.17 -6.88
C ASP A 104 7.96 -4.03 -5.96
N GLY A 105 7.87 -2.90 -5.28
CA GLY A 105 6.76 -2.47 -4.44
C GLY A 105 6.43 -3.32 -3.24
N ALA A 106 7.27 -4.27 -2.82
CA ALA A 106 6.97 -5.11 -1.65
C ALA A 106 8.15 -5.19 -0.66
N SER A 107 7.89 -4.85 0.60
CA SER A 107 8.88 -4.98 1.66
C SER A 107 9.02 -6.44 2.11
N PRO A 108 10.22 -6.89 2.51
CA PRO A 108 10.43 -8.25 3.02
C PRO A 108 9.58 -8.52 4.27
N PRO A 109 9.21 -9.79 4.53
CA PRO A 109 8.41 -10.14 5.71
C PRO A 109 9.20 -9.87 7.00
N ASN A 110 8.51 -9.40 8.02
CA ASN A 110 9.10 -9.13 9.35
C ASN A 110 8.70 -10.16 10.42
N LEU A 111 7.61 -10.91 10.20
CA LEU A 111 7.13 -11.99 11.09
C LEU A 111 7.49 -13.34 10.46
N LEU A 112 8.73 -13.78 10.67
CA LEU A 112 9.37 -14.91 10.01
C LEU A 112 8.94 -16.27 10.58
N THR A 113 8.68 -16.39 11.89
CA THR A 113 8.29 -17.69 12.48
C THR A 113 6.77 -17.88 12.55
N ASP A 114 6.34 -19.14 12.57
CA ASP A 114 4.93 -19.49 12.77
C ASP A 114 4.43 -19.05 14.14
N GLU A 115 5.29 -19.08 15.17
CA GLU A 115 4.94 -18.65 16.53
C GLU A 115 4.60 -17.15 16.57
N TRP A 116 5.41 -16.32 15.90
CA TRP A 116 5.19 -14.88 15.80
C TRP A 116 3.92 -14.54 15.01
N ARG A 117 3.67 -15.23 13.90
CA ARG A 117 2.45 -15.05 13.11
C ARG A 117 1.20 -15.48 13.87
N GLN A 118 1.26 -16.58 14.62
CA GLN A 118 0.13 -17.02 15.43
C GLN A 118 -0.15 -16.03 16.57
N MET A 119 0.90 -15.55 17.26
CA MET A 119 0.75 -14.50 18.27
C MET A 119 0.08 -13.25 17.69
N PHE A 120 0.52 -12.82 16.50
CA PHE A 120 -0.08 -11.69 15.79
C PHE A 120 -1.57 -11.93 15.52
N LEU A 121 -1.93 -13.05 14.90
CA LEU A 121 -3.32 -13.37 14.55
C LEU A 121 -4.22 -13.43 15.78
N ASP A 122 -3.78 -14.10 16.86
CA ASP A 122 -4.53 -14.21 18.11
C ASP A 122 -4.77 -12.82 18.72
N THR A 123 -3.74 -11.97 18.71
CA THR A 123 -3.79 -10.62 19.29
C THR A 123 -4.72 -9.72 18.49
N VAL A 124 -4.56 -9.73 17.16
CA VAL A 124 -5.42 -8.95 16.26
C VAL A 124 -6.87 -9.39 16.39
N GLN A 125 -7.16 -10.69 16.40
CA GLN A 125 -8.52 -11.20 16.58
C GLN A 125 -9.11 -10.78 17.93
N THR A 126 -8.33 -10.87 19.00
CA THR A 126 -8.77 -10.48 20.35
C THR A 126 -9.15 -8.99 20.37
N VAL A 127 -8.25 -8.12 19.91
CA VAL A 127 -8.50 -6.66 19.87
C VAL A 127 -9.69 -6.34 18.96
N CYS A 128 -9.80 -6.98 17.79
CA CYS A 128 -10.94 -6.80 16.91
C CYS A 128 -12.26 -7.14 17.59
N ASN A 129 -12.33 -8.24 18.33
CA ASN A 129 -13.54 -8.64 19.03
C ASN A 129 -13.87 -7.75 20.24
N GLU A 130 -12.88 -7.11 20.84
CA GLU A 130 -13.09 -6.11 21.89
C GLU A 130 -13.76 -4.85 21.33
N VAL A 131 -13.33 -4.39 20.16
CA VAL A 131 -13.70 -3.08 19.61
C VAL A 131 -14.73 -3.14 18.48
N ALA A 132 -15.19 -4.33 18.09
CA ALA A 132 -16.14 -4.49 17.00
C ALA A 132 -17.46 -3.75 17.28
N PHE A 133 -17.98 -3.05 16.28
CA PHE A 133 -19.29 -2.41 16.31
C PHE A 133 -20.39 -3.47 16.37
N ARG A 134 -21.13 -3.53 17.48
CA ARG A 134 -22.21 -4.49 17.70
C ARG A 134 -23.51 -3.76 17.98
N ASP A 135 -24.57 -4.22 17.34
CA ASP A 135 -25.93 -3.82 17.65
C ASP A 135 -26.49 -4.71 18.79
N GLU A 136 -27.56 -4.27 19.44
CA GLU A 136 -28.17 -5.00 20.57
C GLU A 136 -28.57 -6.45 20.20
N GLU A 137 -28.85 -6.72 18.93
CA GLU A 137 -29.25 -8.02 18.39
C GLU A 137 -28.05 -8.93 18.03
N ASP A 138 -26.83 -8.39 17.96
CA ASP A 138 -25.62 -9.06 17.45
C ASP A 138 -24.52 -9.22 18.54
N ASN A 139 -24.91 -9.26 19.81
CA ASN A 139 -23.97 -9.41 20.93
C ASN A 139 -23.13 -10.71 20.87
N ASP A 140 -23.65 -11.75 20.23
CA ASP A 140 -22.96 -13.04 20.06
C ASP A 140 -22.07 -13.08 18.80
N PHE A 141 -21.97 -11.98 18.04
CA PHE A 141 -21.15 -11.94 16.83
C PHE A 141 -19.65 -11.90 17.15
N GLU A 142 -18.90 -12.83 16.54
CA GLU A 142 -17.46 -12.93 16.65
C GLU A 142 -16.80 -12.62 15.29
N VAL A 143 -15.87 -11.67 15.30
CA VAL A 143 -15.03 -11.36 14.14
C VAL A 143 -14.06 -12.52 13.93
N PRO A 144 -14.05 -13.17 12.75
CA PRO A 144 -13.17 -14.29 12.48
C PRO A 144 -11.70 -13.84 12.34
N PRO A 145 -10.73 -14.76 12.53
CA PRO A 145 -9.32 -14.46 12.29
C PRO A 145 -9.06 -13.99 10.85
N CYS A 146 -8.14 -13.06 10.68
CA CYS A 146 -7.72 -12.56 9.37
C CYS A 146 -6.63 -13.44 8.72
N HIS A 147 -6.96 -14.68 8.36
CA HIS A 147 -6.00 -15.65 7.84
C HIS A 147 -5.22 -15.16 6.60
N ASP A 148 -5.89 -14.46 5.68
CA ASP A 148 -5.25 -13.86 4.49
C ASP A 148 -4.14 -12.89 4.87
N LEU A 149 -4.35 -12.05 5.89
CA LEU A 149 -3.33 -11.13 6.37
C LEU A 149 -2.15 -11.87 7.02
N GLY A 150 -2.43 -12.92 7.81
CA GLY A 150 -1.39 -13.78 8.38
C GLY A 150 -0.52 -14.45 7.30
N LEU A 151 -1.13 -14.90 6.20
CA LEU A 151 -0.42 -15.46 5.05
C LEU A 151 0.38 -14.39 4.30
N PHE A 152 -0.18 -13.20 4.09
CA PHE A 152 0.53 -12.08 3.47
C PHE A 152 1.81 -11.76 4.24
N LEU A 153 1.72 -11.65 5.57
CA LEU A 153 2.85 -11.33 6.47
C LEU A 153 3.97 -12.36 6.47
N LYS A 154 3.72 -13.58 5.97
CA LYS A 154 4.74 -14.61 5.75
C LYS A 154 5.65 -14.28 4.55
N TYR A 155 5.14 -13.54 3.56
CA TYR A 155 5.82 -13.29 2.29
C TYR A 155 6.16 -11.81 2.05
N ALA A 156 5.45 -10.87 2.66
CA ALA A 156 5.71 -9.44 2.58
C ALA A 156 5.22 -8.72 3.85
N SER A 157 5.84 -7.60 4.21
CA SER A 157 5.36 -6.76 5.35
C SER A 157 4.53 -5.56 4.91
N THR A 158 4.82 -5.01 3.73
CA THR A 158 4.09 -3.89 3.13
C THR A 158 4.07 -4.02 1.61
N VAL A 159 3.11 -3.35 0.97
CA VAL A 159 3.23 -2.99 -0.44
C VAL A 159 3.09 -1.49 -0.65
N GLU A 160 3.93 -0.94 -1.52
CA GLU A 160 4.08 0.50 -1.72
C GLU A 160 4.47 0.80 -3.17
N ASP A 161 3.98 1.91 -3.71
CA ASP A 161 4.33 2.39 -5.03
C ASP A 161 5.48 3.41 -4.90
N PRO A 162 6.58 3.31 -5.67
CA PRO A 162 7.60 4.36 -5.72
C PRO A 162 7.05 5.70 -6.22
N ASP A 163 5.87 5.69 -6.83
CA ASP A 163 5.08 6.84 -7.24
C ASP A 163 5.77 7.78 -8.25
N PHE A 164 6.53 7.19 -9.19
CA PHE A 164 7.12 7.91 -10.32
C PHE A 164 6.09 8.69 -11.18
N ARG A 165 4.80 8.38 -11.00
CA ARG A 165 3.67 8.97 -11.74
C ARG A 165 2.86 9.99 -10.92
N TYR A 166 3.25 10.30 -9.68
CA TYR A 166 2.54 11.24 -8.80
C TYR A 166 1.04 10.93 -8.64
N ALA A 167 0.69 9.64 -8.64
CA ALA A 167 -0.66 9.19 -8.40
C ALA A 167 -1.06 9.34 -6.93
N GLY A 168 -0.08 9.34 -6.00
CA GLY A 168 -0.32 9.41 -4.57
C GLY A 168 -1.18 8.27 -4.06
N MET A 169 -1.01 7.07 -4.63
CA MET A 169 -1.78 5.89 -4.24
C MET A 169 -1.40 5.45 -2.82
N ALA A 170 -2.40 5.06 -2.02
CA ALA A 170 -2.15 4.64 -0.65
C ALA A 170 -1.40 3.29 -0.60
N PRO A 171 -0.29 3.19 0.16
CA PRO A 171 0.38 1.92 0.38
C PRO A 171 -0.51 0.99 1.21
N PHE A 172 -0.15 -0.29 1.33
CA PHE A 172 -0.78 -1.24 2.24
C PHE A 172 0.26 -1.71 3.27
N GLU A 173 0.17 -1.11 4.46
CA GLU A 173 1.02 -1.31 5.63
C GLU A 173 0.13 -1.77 6.81
N PRO A 174 -0.20 -3.07 6.86
CA PRO A 174 -1.05 -3.59 7.93
C PRO A 174 -0.36 -3.50 9.29
N PRO A 175 -1.12 -3.63 10.40
CA PRO A 175 -0.53 -3.84 11.72
C PRO A 175 0.55 -4.93 11.68
N GLY A 176 1.64 -4.75 12.42
CA GLY A 176 2.75 -5.68 12.41
C GLY A 176 3.77 -5.46 11.29
N ALA A 177 3.50 -4.57 10.31
CA ALA A 177 4.43 -4.23 9.24
C ALA A 177 5.81 -3.77 9.75
N TYR A 178 5.89 -3.15 10.94
CA TYR A 178 7.13 -2.67 11.54
C TYR A 178 7.58 -3.44 12.77
N SER A 179 6.80 -4.45 13.19
CA SER A 179 7.16 -5.30 14.33
C SER A 179 8.42 -6.09 13.98
N LYS A 180 9.37 -6.15 14.90
CA LYS A 180 10.56 -6.99 14.76
C LYS A 180 10.49 -8.09 15.79
N GLU A 181 10.70 -9.33 15.36
CA GLU A 181 10.79 -10.45 16.29
C GLU A 181 11.87 -10.17 17.34
N THR A 182 11.47 -10.11 18.61
CA THR A 182 12.42 -10.03 19.72
C THR A 182 12.51 -11.38 20.44
N SER A 183 13.29 -11.46 21.52
CA SER A 183 13.28 -12.66 22.36
C SER A 183 12.08 -12.72 23.31
N ASP A 184 11.28 -11.65 23.42
CA ASP A 184 10.19 -11.52 24.39
C ASP A 184 8.84 -11.34 23.70
N ILE A 185 8.24 -12.47 23.33
CA ILE A 185 6.95 -12.54 22.64
C ILE A 185 5.79 -11.95 23.45
N SER A 186 5.88 -11.98 24.78
CA SER A 186 4.86 -11.41 25.66
C SER A 186 4.89 -9.89 25.59
N LYS A 187 6.09 -9.28 25.64
CA LYS A 187 6.25 -7.84 25.50
C LYS A 187 5.80 -7.36 24.12
N ASP A 188 6.18 -8.07 23.05
CA ASP A 188 5.78 -7.67 21.70
C ASP A 188 4.26 -7.82 21.47
N ARG A 189 3.60 -8.76 22.16
CA ARG A 189 2.13 -8.83 22.21
C ARG A 189 1.53 -7.56 22.83
N GLU A 190 2.06 -7.10 23.97
CA GLU A 190 1.60 -5.88 24.63
C GLU A 190 1.84 -4.63 23.77
N ASP A 191 3.01 -4.55 23.13
CA ASP A 191 3.36 -3.48 22.20
C ASP A 191 2.41 -3.47 20.98
N LEU A 192 2.09 -4.64 20.42
CA LEU A 192 1.12 -4.78 19.32
C LEU A 192 -0.28 -4.33 19.73
N ILE A 193 -0.78 -4.71 20.93
CA ILE A 193 -2.08 -4.25 21.44
C ILE A 193 -2.12 -2.72 21.51
N ARG A 194 -1.09 -2.11 22.09
CA ARG A 194 -0.99 -0.65 22.19
C ARG A 194 -1.01 0.01 20.81
N ASP A 195 -0.22 -0.51 19.88
CA ASP A 195 -0.08 0.07 18.54
C ASP A 195 -1.39 -0.07 17.75
N LEU A 196 -2.09 -1.20 17.87
CA LEU A 196 -3.42 -1.42 17.28
C LEU A 196 -4.41 -0.35 17.74
N HIS A 197 -4.51 -0.12 19.05
CA HIS A 197 -5.40 0.89 19.62
C HIS A 197 -5.02 2.32 19.25
N HIS A 198 -3.74 2.63 19.11
CA HIS A 198 -3.31 4.02 18.95
C HIS A 198 -3.20 4.47 17.49
N TYR A 199 -2.84 3.57 16.57
CA TYR A 199 -2.43 3.95 15.22
C TYR A 199 -3.24 3.34 14.09
N TYR A 200 -3.78 2.13 14.29
CA TYR A 200 -4.35 1.33 13.20
C TYR A 200 -5.86 1.25 13.21
N LEU A 201 -6.50 1.05 14.38
CA LEU A 201 -7.95 0.88 14.46
C LEU A 201 -8.70 2.08 13.87
N CYS A 202 -9.64 1.79 12.97
CA CYS A 202 -10.56 2.79 12.45
C CYS A 202 -11.67 3.04 13.48
N GLU A 203 -11.72 4.26 14.01
CA GLU A 203 -12.84 4.71 14.84
C GLU A 203 -14.12 4.83 14.00
N GLU A 204 -15.28 4.69 14.64
CA GLU A 204 -16.60 4.77 13.98
C GLU A 204 -16.75 6.05 13.16
N ALA A 205 -16.43 7.21 13.76
CA ALA A 205 -16.50 8.51 13.08
C ALA A 205 -15.55 8.61 11.86
N PHE A 206 -14.41 7.89 11.87
CA PHE A 206 -13.54 7.82 10.71
C PHE A 206 -14.18 7.00 9.60
N LEU A 207 -14.80 5.87 9.94
CA LEU A 207 -15.48 5.03 8.96
C LEU A 207 -16.70 5.75 8.38
N GLU A 208 -17.53 6.38 9.20
CA GLU A 208 -18.67 7.18 8.74
C GLU A 208 -18.26 8.31 7.78
N ALA A 209 -17.11 8.93 8.00
CA ALA A 209 -16.67 10.07 7.19
C ALA A 209 -16.06 9.67 5.83
N TYR A 210 -15.44 8.49 5.73
CA TYR A 210 -14.58 8.14 4.58
C TYR A 210 -14.91 6.80 3.92
N MET A 211 -15.87 6.06 4.46
CA MET A 211 -16.35 4.83 3.85
C MET A 211 -17.44 5.11 2.83
N HIS A 212 -17.60 4.18 1.91
CA HIS A 212 -18.74 4.20 1.01
C HIS A 212 -20.01 3.85 1.79
N ASP A 213 -21.06 4.64 1.57
CA ASP A 213 -22.41 4.45 2.15
C ASP A 213 -23.04 3.07 1.88
N ASP A 214 -22.42 2.23 1.04
CA ASP A 214 -22.90 0.89 0.71
C ASP A 214 -22.27 -0.23 1.55
N LEU A 215 -21.35 0.06 2.47
CA LEU A 215 -20.69 -0.94 3.32
C LEU A 215 -21.10 -0.86 4.80
N GLU A 216 -21.52 -2.00 5.33
CA GLU A 216 -21.64 -2.24 6.77
C GLU A 216 -20.29 -2.78 7.28
N VAL A 217 -19.69 -2.11 8.28
CA VAL A 217 -18.36 -2.46 8.81
C VAL A 217 -18.48 -2.81 10.29
N ARG A 218 -17.82 -3.89 10.73
CA ARG A 218 -17.76 -4.23 12.17
C ARG A 218 -16.45 -3.82 12.80
N VAL A 219 -15.35 -3.88 12.06
CA VAL A 219 -14.02 -3.47 12.53
C VAL A 219 -13.10 -3.30 11.33
N GLY A 220 -12.03 -2.52 11.49
CA GLY A 220 -10.97 -2.52 10.52
C GLY A 220 -9.78 -1.66 10.90
N PHE A 221 -8.78 -1.71 10.03
CA PHE A 221 -7.51 -1.01 10.20
C PHE A 221 -7.29 -0.07 9.03
N ARG A 222 -6.77 1.12 9.31
CA ARG A 222 -6.14 1.94 8.29
C ARG A 222 -4.76 1.37 8.02
N THR A 223 -4.52 0.99 6.77
CA THR A 223 -3.26 0.38 6.34
C THR A 223 -2.37 1.34 5.57
N GLY A 224 -2.85 2.52 5.18
CA GLY A 224 -1.99 3.47 4.49
C GLY A 224 -2.67 4.79 4.18
N ILE A 225 -1.83 5.79 3.92
CA ILE A 225 -2.24 7.12 3.47
C ILE A 225 -1.41 7.45 2.24
N GLY A 226 -2.08 7.58 1.11
CA GLY A 226 -1.51 8.11 -0.12
C GLY A 226 -1.85 9.59 -0.22
N VAL A 227 -0.88 10.43 -0.60
CA VAL A 227 -1.13 11.86 -0.77
C VAL A 227 -0.62 12.28 -2.13
N LYS A 228 -1.55 12.70 -2.97
CA LYS A 228 -1.26 13.39 -4.20
C LYS A 228 -1.23 14.88 -3.90
N TYR A 229 -0.04 15.44 -3.87
CA TYR A 229 0.19 16.86 -3.69
C TYR A 229 -0.28 17.61 -4.96
N LYS A 230 -0.93 18.75 -4.81
CA LYS A 230 -1.24 19.71 -5.89
C LYS A 230 -1.11 21.13 -5.35
N MET A 231 -0.73 22.10 -6.19
CA MET A 231 -0.66 23.53 -5.79
C MET A 231 -1.99 24.17 -5.35
N GLY A 232 -3.13 23.44 -5.35
CA GLY A 232 -4.45 23.91 -4.92
C GLY A 232 -5.14 23.04 -3.85
N GLY A 233 -4.47 22.03 -3.29
CA GLY A 233 -5.03 21.09 -2.32
C GLY A 233 -4.31 19.74 -2.34
N HIS A 234 -4.65 18.86 -1.40
CA HIS A 234 -4.14 17.48 -1.37
C HIS A 234 -5.28 16.52 -1.68
N ASP A 235 -5.08 15.65 -2.67
CA ASP A 235 -5.95 14.49 -2.88
C ASP A 235 -5.38 13.36 -2.03
N THR A 236 -6.08 13.01 -0.96
CA THR A 236 -5.64 11.98 -0.01
C THR A 236 -6.42 10.70 -0.26
N TRP A 237 -5.70 9.58 -0.25
CA TRP A 237 -6.24 8.23 -0.36
C TRP A 237 -5.98 7.47 0.93
N TYR A 238 -6.92 6.65 1.34
CA TYR A 238 -6.75 5.68 2.43
C TYR A 238 -6.81 4.28 1.87
N SER A 239 -5.88 3.42 2.28
CA SER A 239 -6.08 1.98 2.19
C SER A 239 -6.49 1.47 3.56
N MET A 240 -7.39 0.50 3.58
CA MET A 240 -7.95 -0.08 4.80
C MET A 240 -8.13 -1.58 4.64
N TYR A 241 -8.05 -2.29 5.75
CA TYR A 241 -8.37 -3.71 5.84
C TYR A 241 -9.52 -3.90 6.83
N LEU A 242 -10.70 -4.23 6.30
CA LEU A 242 -11.97 -4.13 7.00
C LEU A 242 -12.66 -5.48 7.05
N TYR A 243 -13.30 -5.78 8.18
CA TYR A 243 -14.29 -6.83 8.23
C TYR A 243 -15.67 -6.21 8.00
N CYS A 244 -16.18 -6.37 6.78
CA CYS A 244 -17.36 -5.67 6.29
C CYS A 244 -18.26 -6.57 5.46
N ARG A 245 -19.40 -6.04 5.04
CA ARG A 245 -20.25 -6.56 3.96
C ARG A 245 -20.96 -5.40 3.27
N ARG A 246 -21.58 -5.65 2.13
CA ARG A 246 -22.48 -4.70 1.50
C ARG A 246 -23.83 -4.66 2.23
N HIS A 247 -24.46 -3.49 2.31
CA HIS A 247 -25.79 -3.35 2.91
C HIS A 247 -26.80 -4.29 2.21
N VAL A 248 -27.63 -4.97 3.01
CA VAL A 248 -28.60 -5.98 2.54
C VAL A 248 -29.61 -5.38 1.56
N GLU A 249 -29.88 -4.08 1.69
CA GLU A 249 -30.80 -3.32 0.84
C GLU A 249 -30.19 -2.91 -0.52
N ASP A 250 -28.88 -3.10 -0.72
CA ASP A 250 -28.24 -2.81 -2.00
C ASP A 250 -28.62 -3.85 -3.07
N SER A 251 -28.94 -3.34 -4.26
CA SER A 251 -29.27 -4.14 -5.44
C SER A 251 -28.09 -4.94 -5.98
N ASP A 252 -26.85 -4.46 -5.79
CA ASP A 252 -25.63 -5.13 -6.22
C ASP A 252 -25.37 -6.36 -5.34
N GLN A 253 -25.21 -7.52 -5.97
CA GLN A 253 -25.02 -8.80 -5.28
C GLN A 253 -23.57 -9.05 -4.85
N SER A 254 -22.63 -8.20 -5.25
CA SER A 254 -21.22 -8.33 -4.86
C SER A 254 -21.02 -8.01 -3.36
N HIS A 255 -20.08 -8.71 -2.73
CA HIS A 255 -19.65 -8.45 -1.36
C HIS A 255 -20.75 -8.55 -0.27
N LYS A 256 -21.81 -9.32 -0.51
CA LYS A 256 -22.95 -9.44 0.41
C LYS A 256 -22.67 -10.16 1.72
N ASP A 257 -21.70 -11.07 1.70
CA ASP A 257 -21.31 -11.82 2.87
C ASP A 257 -20.25 -11.07 3.69
N TRP A 258 -20.29 -11.28 5.00
CA TRP A 258 -19.25 -10.79 5.89
C TRP A 258 -17.91 -11.41 5.53
N ALA A 259 -16.92 -10.56 5.25
CA ALA A 259 -15.56 -10.99 4.95
C ALA A 259 -14.57 -9.89 5.29
N TRP A 260 -13.32 -10.31 5.48
CA TRP A 260 -12.19 -9.39 5.48
C TRP A 260 -11.91 -8.91 4.06
N ARG A 261 -11.78 -7.59 3.87
CA ARG A 261 -11.63 -6.95 2.56
C ARG A 261 -10.58 -5.85 2.61
N VAL A 262 -9.86 -5.69 1.51
CA VAL A 262 -9.05 -4.49 1.29
C VAL A 262 -9.94 -3.45 0.61
N VAL A 263 -9.99 -2.24 1.15
CA VAL A 263 -10.73 -1.11 0.59
C VAL A 263 -9.78 0.06 0.43
N VAL A 264 -9.76 0.66 -0.76
CA VAL A 264 -9.10 1.94 -0.99
C VAL A 264 -10.17 3.01 -1.16
N SER A 265 -10.05 4.14 -0.48
CA SER A 265 -11.04 5.22 -0.53
C SER A 265 -10.38 6.58 -0.68
N HIS A 266 -11.07 7.51 -1.35
CA HIS A 266 -10.65 8.89 -1.44
C HIS A 266 -11.14 9.67 -0.22
N ALA A 267 -10.26 10.41 0.43
CA ALA A 267 -10.54 11.10 1.70
C ALA A 267 -11.55 12.25 1.59
N THR A 268 -11.87 12.76 0.39
CA THR A 268 -12.72 13.95 0.24
C THR A 268 -13.99 13.73 -0.58
N ILE A 269 -14.20 12.53 -1.14
CA ILE A 269 -15.34 12.24 -2.02
C ILE A 269 -16.19 11.16 -1.34
N VAL A 270 -17.14 11.63 -0.54
CA VAL A 270 -18.07 10.78 0.24
C VAL A 270 -19.17 10.22 -0.67
N ASP A 271 -19.65 11.01 -1.63
CA ASP A 271 -20.92 10.74 -2.33
C ASP A 271 -20.80 9.90 -3.61
N ASN A 272 -19.60 9.49 -4.04
CA ASN A 272 -19.47 8.67 -5.25
C ASN A 272 -18.28 7.72 -5.17
N PRO A 273 -18.48 6.39 -5.22
CA PRO A 273 -17.37 5.44 -5.25
C PRO A 273 -16.55 5.64 -6.52
N MET A 274 -15.41 6.32 -6.37
CA MET A 274 -14.51 6.60 -7.47
C MET A 274 -14.01 5.29 -8.07
N THR A 275 -14.09 5.20 -9.40
CA THR A 275 -13.53 4.08 -10.15
C THR A 275 -12.05 4.35 -10.37
N VAL A 276 -11.20 3.42 -9.91
CA VAL A 276 -9.74 3.48 -10.05
C VAL A 276 -9.30 2.21 -10.74
N TYR A 277 -8.55 2.35 -11.84
CA TYR A 277 -8.14 1.24 -12.71
C TYR A 277 -9.34 0.38 -13.16
N GLY A 278 -10.42 1.05 -13.57
CA GLY A 278 -11.59 0.42 -14.18
C GLY A 278 -12.57 -0.26 -13.21
N GLN A 279 -12.30 -0.28 -11.90
CA GLN A 279 -13.25 -0.77 -10.90
C GLN A 279 -13.28 0.05 -9.61
N LYS A 280 -14.28 -0.22 -8.76
CA LYS A 280 -14.26 0.28 -7.37
C LYS A 280 -13.19 -0.49 -6.61
N PRO A 281 -12.24 0.16 -5.93
CA PRO A 281 -11.10 -0.53 -5.32
C PRO A 281 -11.49 -1.19 -3.97
N ARG A 282 -12.25 -2.28 -4.08
CA ARG A 282 -12.71 -3.13 -2.98
C ARG A 282 -12.48 -4.58 -3.39
N PHE A 283 -11.86 -5.35 -2.50
CA PHE A 283 -11.34 -6.66 -2.84
C PHE A 283 -11.72 -7.67 -1.76
N ASP A 284 -12.23 -8.84 -2.18
CA ASP A 284 -12.61 -9.92 -1.26
C ASP A 284 -11.37 -10.62 -0.66
N SER A 285 -10.18 -10.36 -1.20
CA SER A 285 -8.91 -10.90 -0.70
C SER A 285 -7.73 -9.95 -0.93
N ILE A 286 -6.64 -10.18 -0.19
CA ILE A 286 -5.36 -9.47 -0.43
C ILE A 286 -4.79 -9.84 -1.81
N ILE A 287 -4.99 -11.08 -2.28
CA ILE A 287 -4.49 -11.54 -3.58
C ILE A 287 -5.09 -10.70 -4.72
N GLU A 288 -6.41 -10.49 -4.70
CA GLU A 288 -7.10 -9.64 -5.69
C GLU A 288 -6.59 -8.20 -5.65
N PHE A 289 -6.39 -7.66 -4.44
CA PHE A 289 -5.81 -6.33 -4.26
C PHE A 289 -4.41 -6.22 -4.86
N LEU A 290 -3.53 -7.20 -4.67
CA LEU A 290 -2.18 -7.20 -5.23
C LEU A 290 -2.20 -7.22 -6.77
N ASP A 291 -3.03 -8.07 -7.36
CA ASP A 291 -3.16 -8.16 -8.82
C ASP A 291 -3.68 -6.82 -9.40
N TRP A 292 -4.61 -6.16 -8.72
CA TRP A 292 -5.10 -4.82 -9.09
C TRP A 292 -4.05 -3.73 -8.89
N TYR A 293 -3.39 -3.67 -7.73
CA TYR A 293 -2.44 -2.60 -7.38
C TYR A 293 -1.23 -2.59 -8.33
N SER A 294 -0.76 -3.76 -8.76
CA SER A 294 0.31 -3.92 -9.74
C SER A 294 -0.12 -3.77 -11.20
N SER A 295 -1.42 -3.59 -11.49
CA SER A 295 -1.93 -3.38 -12.86
C SER A 295 -1.88 -1.93 -13.34
N TRP A 296 -1.42 -1.00 -12.51
CA TRP A 296 -1.53 0.44 -12.76
C TRP A 296 -1.05 0.91 -14.13
N LEU A 297 -0.02 0.28 -14.71
CA LEU A 297 0.53 0.69 -16.01
C LEU A 297 -0.48 0.46 -17.15
N GLU A 298 -1.31 -0.57 -17.04
CA GLU A 298 -2.38 -0.90 -18.00
C GLU A 298 -3.48 0.15 -18.02
N HIS A 299 -3.57 0.95 -16.95
CA HIS A 299 -4.56 2.00 -16.74
C HIS A 299 -3.95 3.40 -16.72
N LEU A 300 -2.69 3.53 -17.12
CA LEU A 300 -1.96 4.78 -17.10
C LEU A 300 -2.53 5.76 -18.14
N ASP A 301 -2.96 6.93 -17.67
CA ASP A 301 -3.29 8.08 -18.51
C ASP A 301 -2.12 9.08 -18.47
N MET A 302 -1.36 9.14 -19.56
CA MET A 302 -0.21 10.03 -19.65
C MET A 302 -0.58 11.52 -19.65
N ASP A 303 -1.78 11.88 -20.08
CA ASP A 303 -2.21 13.28 -20.03
C ASP A 303 -2.48 13.68 -18.58
N GLN A 304 -3.09 12.79 -17.79
CA GLN A 304 -3.26 13.00 -16.35
C GLN A 304 -1.91 13.08 -15.61
N VAL A 305 -0.96 12.19 -15.92
CA VAL A 305 0.39 12.22 -15.30
C VAL A 305 1.10 13.55 -15.57
N ARG A 306 1.03 14.06 -16.81
CA ARG A 306 1.64 15.35 -17.16
C ARG A 306 0.97 16.51 -16.44
N GLU A 307 -0.36 16.49 -16.30
CA GLU A 307 -1.09 17.48 -15.50
C GLU A 307 -0.63 17.45 -14.04
N ASP A 308 -0.55 16.26 -13.45
CA ASP A 308 -0.16 16.06 -12.05
C ASP A 308 1.26 16.57 -11.78
N ILE A 309 2.17 16.28 -12.71
CA ILE A 309 3.53 16.80 -12.71
C ILE A 309 3.55 18.32 -12.84
N ALA A 310 2.81 18.90 -13.78
CA ALA A 310 2.79 20.34 -13.98
C ALA A 310 2.29 21.09 -12.73
N LEU A 311 1.31 20.51 -12.02
CA LEU A 311 0.78 21.05 -10.77
C LEU A 311 1.75 20.93 -9.58
N ASN A 312 2.66 19.96 -9.60
CA ASN A 312 3.64 19.72 -8.52
C ASN A 312 5.00 20.37 -8.76
N CYS A 313 5.41 20.49 -10.03
CA CYS A 313 6.73 20.95 -10.44
C CYS A 313 6.69 22.32 -11.14
N GLY A 314 5.51 22.93 -11.31
CA GLY A 314 5.30 24.21 -12.00
C GLY A 314 5.78 25.47 -11.27
N GLY A 315 6.44 25.35 -10.12
CA GLY A 315 7.20 26.44 -9.50
C GLY A 315 8.63 26.43 -10.01
N GLU A 316 9.11 27.56 -10.54
CA GLU A 316 10.50 27.76 -10.95
C GLU A 316 11.47 27.26 -9.85
N TRP A 317 12.29 26.25 -10.19
CA TRP A 317 13.48 25.85 -9.44
C TRP A 317 14.70 26.60 -9.94
#